data_AF-A0A232F9N0-F1
#
_entry.id   AF-A0A232F9N0-F1
#
_cell.length_a   1.000
_cell.length_b   1.000
_cell.length_c   1.000
_cell.angle_alpha   90.00
_cell.angle_beta   90.00
_cell.angle_gamma   90.00
#
_symmetry.space_group_name_H-M   'P 1'
#
loop_
_entity.id
_entity.type
_entity.pdbx_description
1 polymer ?
#
loop_
_entity_poly.entity_id
_entity_poly.type
_entity_poly.pdbx_seq_one_letter_code
_entity_poly.pdbx_strand_id
1 'polypeptide(L)'
;MFYICSSGESLVETSLYIAARECRNPATLTTLLKRGANIDKNCTASLCRNACSTVINAHLRRLIFRNLALKKARLSHQQPVELNKDEITIRQNCPVMWEYYQNAIEKLDRMKATAKFIRSCSFFDLLTKCRCKIAVLMRHRQFQRLFRSFGRGGFPIFADDIMEAFKHARKYYESMMDQEELIYEAA
;
A
#
# COMPACT_ATOMS: atom_id res chain seq x y z
N MET A 1 5.99 -11.42 13.36
CA MET A 1 5.87 -10.13 14.09
C MET A 1 4.52 -9.49 13.77
N PHE A 2 3.55 -9.86 14.60
CA PHE A 2 2.26 -9.26 15.00
C PHE A 2 1.33 -8.63 13.95
N TYR A 3 0.35 -9.43 13.51
CA TYR A 3 -1.04 -8.98 13.47
C TYR A 3 -1.63 -9.23 14.85
N ILE A 4 -2.06 -8.19 15.56
CA ILE A 4 -3.04 -8.34 16.64
C ILE A 4 -4.30 -7.63 16.17
N CYS A 5 -5.30 -8.44 15.87
CA CYS A 5 -6.69 -8.04 15.77
C CYS A 5 -7.18 -7.85 17.21
N SER A 6 -7.61 -6.64 17.58
CA SER A 6 -8.37 -6.42 18.81
C SER A 6 -9.37 -5.32 18.55
N SER A 7 -10.61 -5.74 18.35
CA SER A 7 -11.81 -4.95 18.53
C SER A 7 -11.87 -4.44 19.96
N GLY A 8 -11.67 -3.14 20.13
CA GLY A 8 -11.80 -2.44 21.41
C GLY A 8 -11.69 -0.95 21.14
N GLU A 9 -12.81 -0.23 21.26
CA GLU A 9 -12.85 1.22 21.21
C GLU A 9 -12.09 1.80 22.41
N SER A 10 -10.80 2.00 22.20
CA SER A 10 -9.94 2.86 23.00
C SER A 10 -9.22 3.76 22.00
N LEU A 11 -9.09 5.05 22.31
CA LEU A 11 -8.32 6.05 21.58
C LEU A 11 -6.82 5.70 21.62
N VAL A 12 -6.44 4.53 21.08
CA VAL A 12 -5.06 4.15 20.90
C VAL A 12 -4.53 5.04 19.78
N GLU A 13 -3.90 6.15 20.16
CA GLU A 13 -3.18 6.99 19.23
C GLU A 13 -2.17 6.11 18.46
N THR A 14 -2.45 5.85 17.19
CA THR A 14 -1.53 5.07 16.36
C THR A 14 -0.23 5.86 16.20
N SER A 15 0.91 5.18 16.11
CA SER A 15 2.21 5.86 15.87
C SER A 15 2.16 6.74 14.62
N LEU A 16 1.30 6.40 13.65
CA LEU A 16 1.02 7.22 12.48
C LEU A 16 0.20 8.46 12.82
N TYR A 17 -0.84 8.38 13.64
CA TYR A 17 -1.59 9.53 14.13
C TYR A 17 -0.70 10.52 14.90
N ILE A 18 0.15 10.04 15.80
CA ILE A 18 1.08 10.90 16.56
C ILE A 18 2.06 11.60 15.60
N ALA A 19 2.67 10.83 14.68
CA ALA A 19 3.57 11.40 13.68
C ALA A 19 2.86 12.41 12.76
N ALA A 20 1.58 12.17 12.44
CA ALA A 20 0.76 13.04 11.60
C ALA A 20 0.38 14.33 12.31
N ARG A 21 -0.02 14.24 13.58
CA ARG A 21 -0.40 15.39 14.42
C ARG A 21 0.79 16.32 14.64
N GLU A 22 1.93 15.76 15.01
CA GLU A 22 3.12 16.55 15.36
C GLU A 22 3.85 17.09 14.13
N CYS A 23 3.77 16.40 12.98
CA CYS A 23 4.44 16.76 11.71
C CYS A 23 5.94 17.13 11.80
N ARG A 24 6.62 16.86 12.93
CA ARG A 24 8.01 17.28 13.19
C ARG A 24 9.02 16.59 12.28
N ASN A 25 8.68 15.42 11.74
CA ASN A 25 9.57 14.67 10.87
C ASN A 25 8.78 13.96 9.73
N PRO A 26 8.76 14.54 8.52
CA PRO A 26 8.08 13.93 7.37
C PRO A 26 8.71 12.61 6.92
N ALA A 27 9.98 12.34 7.25
CA ALA A 27 10.63 11.06 6.95
C ALA A 27 10.07 9.92 7.81
N THR A 28 9.72 10.18 9.07
CA THR A 28 9.04 9.21 9.94
C THR A 28 7.67 8.85 9.39
N LEU A 29 6.88 9.84 8.99
CA LEU A 29 5.57 9.63 8.34
C LEU A 29 5.71 8.79 7.06
N THR A 30 6.67 9.15 6.21
CA THR A 30 6.95 8.42 4.97
C THR A 30 7.31 6.97 5.26
N THR A 31 8.15 6.73 6.26
CA THR A 31 8.58 5.39 6.65
C THR A 31 7.42 4.57 7.18
N LEU A 32 6.60 5.12 8.08
CA LEU A 32 5.43 4.44 8.63
C LEU A 32 4.43 4.06 7.53
N LEU A 33 4.12 4.99 6.62
CA LEU A 33 3.23 4.74 5.49
C LEU A 33 3.79 3.66 4.56
N LYS A 34 5.08 3.73 4.19
CA LYS A 34 5.75 2.69 3.38
C LYS A 34 5.76 1.32 4.06
N ARG A 35 5.75 1.28 5.39
CA ARG A 35 5.68 0.03 6.17
C ARG A 35 4.24 -0.48 6.38
N GLY A 36 3.24 0.19 5.81
CA GLY A 36 1.85 -0.25 5.86
C GLY A 36 1.16 0.10 7.18
N ALA A 37 1.59 1.17 7.86
CA ALA A 37 0.89 1.67 9.04
C ALA A 37 -0.58 1.92 8.73
N ASN A 38 -1.47 1.48 9.63
CA ASN A 38 -2.91 1.60 9.44
C ASN A 38 -3.33 3.07 9.52
N ILE A 39 -4.04 3.56 8.50
CA ILE A 39 -4.64 4.90 8.51
C ILE A 39 -6.06 4.76 9.08
N ASP A 40 -6.22 5.06 10.36
CA ASP A 40 -7.52 5.13 11.02
C ASP A 40 -8.24 6.46 10.76
N LYS A 41 -9.49 6.57 11.25
CA LYS A 41 -10.37 7.74 11.07
C LYS A 41 -9.76 9.05 11.60
N ASN A 42 -9.07 9.00 12.74
CA ASN A 42 -8.48 10.18 13.37
C ASN A 42 -7.22 10.62 12.59
N CYS A 43 -6.53 9.64 12.00
CA CYS A 43 -5.42 9.85 11.10
C CYS A 43 -5.89 10.49 9.78
N THR A 44 -6.99 10.06 9.16
CA THR A 44 -7.49 10.66 7.91
C THR A 44 -7.78 12.15 8.07
N ALA A 45 -8.50 12.56 9.12
CA ALA A 45 -8.86 13.96 9.34
C ALA A 45 -7.64 14.84 9.67
N SER A 46 -6.71 14.37 10.52
CA SER A 46 -5.48 15.10 10.84
C SER A 46 -4.57 15.23 9.62
N LEU A 47 -4.40 14.15 8.84
CA LEU A 47 -3.65 14.17 7.59
C LEU A 47 -4.29 15.08 6.55
N CYS A 48 -5.61 15.16 6.45
CA CYS A 48 -6.28 16.10 5.55
C CYS A 48 -6.02 17.56 5.96
N ARG A 49 -6.19 17.89 7.25
CA ARG A 49 -5.88 19.25 7.75
C ARG A 49 -4.42 19.65 7.48
N ASN A 50 -3.48 18.72 7.69
CA ASN A 50 -2.05 18.98 7.49
C ASN A 50 -1.61 18.90 6.01
N ALA A 51 -2.31 18.13 5.16
CA ALA A 51 -2.04 18.10 3.73
C ALA A 51 -2.48 19.39 3.02
N CYS A 52 -3.48 20.09 3.58
CA CYS A 52 -3.87 21.42 3.15
C CYS A 52 -3.00 22.53 3.76
N SER A 53 -2.24 22.26 4.83
CA SER A 53 -1.24 23.19 5.34
C SER A 53 0.09 23.03 4.59
N THR A 54 0.85 24.12 4.45
CA THR A 54 2.13 24.18 3.71
C THR A 54 3.25 23.30 4.29
N VAL A 55 3.00 22.65 5.43
CA VAL A 55 3.98 21.87 6.22
C VAL A 55 4.29 20.51 5.57
N ILE A 56 3.32 19.89 4.90
CA ILE A 56 3.50 18.60 4.24
C ILE A 56 3.80 18.81 2.75
N ASN A 57 4.98 18.38 2.30
CA ASN A 57 5.35 18.47 0.89
C ASN A 57 4.40 17.66 -0.02
N ALA A 58 4.33 18.05 -1.29
CA ALA A 58 3.41 17.42 -2.26
C ALA A 58 3.58 15.90 -2.39
N HIS A 59 4.79 15.38 -2.17
CA HIS A 59 5.08 13.95 -2.25
C HIS A 59 4.43 13.15 -1.11
N LEU A 60 4.56 13.63 0.13
CA LEU A 60 3.98 12.97 1.31
C LEU A 60 2.46 13.01 1.26
N ARG A 61 1.84 14.11 0.78
CA ARG A 61 0.40 14.15 0.49
C ARG A 61 0.01 13.02 -0.44
N ARG A 62 0.64 12.94 -1.61
CA ARG A 62 0.37 11.88 -2.60
C ARG A 62 0.53 10.48 -2.01
N LEU A 63 1.48 10.26 -1.09
CA LEU A 63 1.66 8.99 -0.41
C LEU A 63 0.49 8.64 0.52
N ILE A 64 -0.01 9.62 1.29
CA ILE A 64 -1.17 9.44 2.18
C ILE A 64 -2.41 9.03 1.37
N PHE A 65 -2.77 9.80 0.35
CA PHE A 65 -3.99 9.54 -0.42
C PHE A 65 -3.89 8.23 -1.23
N ARG A 66 -2.69 7.85 -1.69
CA ARG A 66 -2.45 6.52 -2.27
C ARG A 66 -2.71 5.39 -1.29
N ASN A 67 -2.24 5.52 -0.04
CA ASN A 67 -2.47 4.50 0.99
C ASN A 67 -3.94 4.42 1.40
N LEU A 68 -4.66 5.55 1.46
CA LEU A 68 -6.11 5.56 1.66
C LEU A 68 -6.85 4.87 0.51
N ALA A 69 -6.41 5.10 -0.74
CA ALA A 69 -6.99 4.43 -1.91
C ALA A 69 -6.74 2.91 -1.87
N LEU A 70 -5.53 2.48 -1.52
CA LEU A 70 -5.18 1.07 -1.33
C LEU A 70 -6.00 0.42 -0.21
N LYS A 71 -6.15 1.09 0.94
CA LYS A 71 -7.00 0.63 2.05
C LYS A 71 -8.43 0.40 1.56
N LYS A 72 -9.04 1.38 0.89
CA LYS A 72 -10.39 1.24 0.32
C LYS A 72 -10.45 0.07 -0.67
N ALA A 73 -9.50 -0.02 -1.61
CA ALA A 73 -9.50 -1.07 -2.61
C ALA A 73 -9.34 -2.49 -2.02
N ARG A 74 -8.68 -2.63 -0.87
CA ARG A 74 -8.58 -3.90 -0.12
C ARG A 74 -9.88 -4.26 0.59
N LEU A 75 -10.57 -3.26 1.15
CA LEU A 75 -11.81 -3.42 1.91
C LEU A 75 -13.06 -3.49 1.03
N SER A 76 -12.98 -3.08 -0.25
CA SER A 76 -14.14 -3.04 -1.16
C SER A 76 -14.79 -4.40 -1.41
N HIS A 77 -14.11 -5.51 -1.11
CA HIS A 77 -14.72 -6.85 -1.15
C HIS A 77 -15.63 -7.14 0.06
N GLN A 78 -15.57 -6.32 1.12
CA GLN A 78 -16.21 -6.60 2.41
C GLN A 78 -17.38 -5.65 2.74
N GLN A 79 -17.53 -4.51 2.07
CA GLN A 79 -18.60 -3.54 2.35
C GLN A 79 -19.20 -2.92 1.07
N PRO A 80 -20.55 -2.84 0.95
CA PRO A 80 -21.20 -2.19 -0.17
C PRO A 80 -21.14 -0.65 -0.06
N VAL A 81 -20.74 -0.01 -1.16
CA VAL A 81 -21.19 1.26 -1.81
C VAL A 81 -21.49 2.53 -0.98
N GLU A 82 -21.50 2.53 0.35
CA GLU A 82 -21.50 3.78 1.09
C GLU A 82 -20.15 4.48 0.90
N LEU A 83 -20.19 5.78 0.57
CA LEU A 83 -19.01 6.65 0.62
C LEU A 83 -18.39 6.47 1.99
N ASN A 84 -17.22 5.83 2.04
CA ASN A 84 -16.54 5.59 3.30
C ASN A 84 -16.33 6.97 3.95
N LYS A 85 -16.50 7.10 5.27
CA LYS A 85 -16.28 8.34 6.03
C LYS A 85 -14.94 9.02 5.66
N ASP A 86 -13.93 8.23 5.28
CA ASP A 86 -12.66 8.69 4.71
C ASP A 86 -12.86 9.57 3.45
N GLU A 87 -13.69 9.16 2.49
CA GLU A 87 -13.96 9.91 1.23
C GLU A 87 -14.71 11.22 1.46
N ILE A 88 -15.70 11.21 2.36
CA ILE A 88 -16.41 12.44 2.76
C ILE A 88 -15.41 13.43 3.36
N THR A 89 -14.55 12.94 4.26
CA THR A 89 -13.49 13.74 4.89
C THR A 89 -12.52 14.31 3.88
N ILE A 90 -12.07 13.51 2.91
CA ILE A 90 -11.16 13.96 1.84
C ILE A 90 -11.84 15.02 0.98
N ARG A 91 -13.06 14.76 0.52
CA ARG A 91 -13.80 15.67 -0.37
C ARG A 91 -14.05 17.03 0.28
N GLN A 92 -14.39 17.05 1.57
CA GLN A 92 -14.69 18.28 2.31
C GLN A 92 -13.42 19.05 2.71
N ASN A 93 -12.39 18.35 3.18
CA ASN A 93 -11.22 19.01 3.78
C ASN A 93 -10.02 19.15 2.83
N CYS A 94 -10.01 18.42 1.71
CA CYS A 94 -8.88 18.33 0.78
C CYS A 94 -9.33 18.23 -0.68
N PRO A 95 -10.11 19.20 -1.20
CA PRO A 95 -10.65 19.13 -2.57
C PRO A 95 -9.56 19.00 -3.64
N VAL A 96 -8.39 19.62 -3.43
CA VAL A 96 -7.24 19.52 -4.34
C VAL A 96 -6.70 18.09 -4.48
N MET A 97 -6.82 17.27 -3.43
CA MET A 97 -6.35 15.89 -3.44
C MET A 97 -7.46 14.89 -3.75
N TRP A 98 -8.71 15.34 -3.85
CA TRP A 98 -9.85 14.49 -4.17
C TRP A 98 -9.71 13.87 -5.57
N GLU A 99 -9.36 14.67 -6.58
CA GLU A 99 -9.13 14.16 -7.94
C GLU A 99 -7.98 13.14 -7.96
N TYR A 100 -6.88 13.43 -7.26
CA TYR A 100 -5.76 12.51 -7.15
C TYR A 100 -6.17 11.17 -6.49
N TYR A 101 -6.98 11.24 -5.42
CA TYR A 101 -7.52 10.07 -4.75
C TYR A 101 -8.42 9.24 -5.67
N GLN A 102 -9.34 9.88 -6.39
CA GLN A 102 -10.23 9.21 -7.34
C GLN A 102 -9.45 8.53 -8.47
N ASN A 103 -8.44 9.21 -9.03
CA ASN A 103 -7.55 8.63 -10.04
C ASN A 103 -6.81 7.40 -9.48
N ALA A 104 -6.31 7.48 -8.23
CA ALA A 104 -5.67 6.33 -7.58
C ALA A 104 -6.64 5.14 -7.41
N ILE A 105 -7.90 5.38 -7.04
CA ILE A 105 -8.94 4.33 -6.97
C ILE A 105 -9.18 3.71 -8.34
N GLU A 106 -9.39 4.53 -9.37
CA GLU A 106 -9.63 4.05 -10.73
C GLU A 106 -8.46 3.20 -11.24
N LYS A 107 -7.21 3.60 -10.96
CA LYS A 107 -6.03 2.80 -11.31
C LYS A 107 -6.00 1.47 -10.57
N LEU A 108 -6.37 1.43 -9.29
CA LEU A 108 -6.44 0.19 -8.52
C LEU A 108 -7.53 -0.75 -9.07
N ASP A 109 -8.68 -0.21 -9.45
CA ASP A 109 -9.75 -1.01 -10.05
C ASP A 109 -9.36 -1.51 -11.44
N ARG A 110 -8.68 -0.68 -12.25
CA ARG A 110 -8.06 -1.13 -13.49
C ARG A 110 -7.05 -2.26 -13.25
N MET A 111 -6.21 -2.19 -12.20
CA MET A 111 -5.27 -3.26 -11.85
C MET A 111 -5.96 -4.57 -11.45
N LYS A 112 -7.14 -4.50 -10.83
CA LYS A 112 -7.96 -5.68 -10.51
C LYS A 112 -8.55 -6.30 -11.78
N ALA A 113 -9.04 -5.45 -12.68
CA ALA A 113 -9.70 -5.85 -13.92
C ALA A 113 -8.72 -6.25 -15.04
N THR A 114 -7.46 -5.79 -15.00
CA THR A 114 -6.47 -6.15 -16.02
C THR A 114 -6.22 -7.65 -15.97
N ALA A 115 -6.08 -8.26 -17.15
CA ALA A 115 -5.65 -9.65 -17.26
C ALA A 115 -4.43 -9.87 -16.37
N LYS A 116 -4.50 -10.86 -15.50
CA LYS A 116 -3.42 -11.14 -14.56
C LYS A 116 -2.13 -11.34 -15.36
N PHE A 117 -1.07 -10.64 -15.01
CA PHE A 117 0.22 -10.80 -15.71
C PHE A 117 0.79 -12.20 -15.50
N ILE A 118 0.30 -12.95 -14.50
CA ILE A 118 0.34 -14.42 -14.41
C ILE A 118 -1.00 -14.98 -13.96
N ARG A 119 -1.40 -16.18 -14.41
CA ARG A 119 -2.69 -16.85 -14.08
C ARG A 119 -3.17 -16.71 -12.61
N SER A 120 -2.27 -16.58 -11.64
CA SER A 120 -2.57 -16.45 -10.20
C SER A 120 -2.31 -15.06 -9.56
N CYS A 121 -1.73 -14.08 -10.28
CA CYS A 121 -1.29 -12.81 -9.70
C CYS A 121 -1.47 -11.60 -10.63
N SER A 122 -2.26 -10.61 -10.18
CA SER A 122 -2.36 -9.28 -10.77
C SER A 122 -1.41 -8.26 -10.14
N PHE A 123 -1.31 -7.05 -10.70
CA PHE A 123 -0.55 -5.97 -10.04
C PHE A 123 -1.18 -5.54 -8.73
N PHE A 124 -2.51 -5.62 -8.65
CA PHE A 124 -3.23 -5.40 -7.40
C PHE A 124 -2.83 -6.45 -6.35
N ASP A 125 -2.72 -7.72 -6.74
CA ASP A 125 -2.26 -8.80 -5.87
C ASP A 125 -0.83 -8.56 -5.38
N LEU A 126 0.06 -8.10 -6.26
CA LEU A 126 1.45 -7.80 -5.91
C LEU A 126 1.55 -6.71 -4.83
N LEU A 127 0.64 -5.72 -4.87
CA LEU A 127 0.58 -4.64 -3.88
C LEU A 127 -0.10 -5.05 -2.56
N THR A 128 -1.00 -6.03 -2.59
CA THR A 128 -1.93 -6.27 -1.46
C THR A 128 -1.80 -7.63 -0.79
N LYS A 129 -1.27 -8.66 -1.47
CA LYS A 129 -1.06 -9.99 -0.86
C LYS A 129 0.16 -10.00 0.06
N CYS A 130 0.18 -10.97 0.97
CA CYS A 130 1.36 -11.25 1.80
C CYS A 130 2.60 -11.46 0.93
N ARG A 131 3.72 -10.87 1.35
CA ARG A 131 5.04 -11.07 0.71
C ARG A 131 5.38 -12.55 0.57
N CYS A 132 5.03 -13.35 1.58
CA CYS A 132 5.17 -14.81 1.57
C CYS A 132 4.48 -15.47 0.36
N LYS A 133 3.24 -15.06 0.04
CA LYS A 133 2.47 -15.62 -1.08
C LYS A 133 3.03 -15.18 -2.43
N ILE A 134 3.56 -13.95 -2.52
CA ILE A 134 4.19 -13.47 -3.76
C ILE A 134 5.56 -14.12 -3.96
N ALA A 135 6.35 -14.31 -2.90
CA ALA A 135 7.67 -14.91 -2.98
C ALA A 135 7.65 -16.33 -3.58
N VAL A 136 6.63 -17.14 -3.27
CA VAL A 136 6.46 -18.47 -3.90
C VAL A 136 6.35 -18.36 -5.42
N LEU A 137 5.72 -17.30 -5.94
CA LEU A 137 5.59 -17.08 -7.39
C LEU A 137 6.93 -16.72 -8.06
N MET A 138 7.90 -16.21 -7.30
CA MET A 138 9.23 -15.86 -7.81
C MET A 138 10.03 -17.08 -8.28
N ARG A 139 9.70 -18.29 -7.79
CA ARG A 139 10.24 -19.57 -8.28
C ARG A 139 10.01 -19.76 -9.78
N HIS A 140 8.92 -19.20 -10.31
CA HIS A 140 8.60 -19.32 -11.73
C HIS A 140 9.34 -18.26 -12.56
N ARG A 141 10.29 -18.67 -13.40
CA ARG A 141 11.02 -17.76 -14.33
C ARG A 141 10.09 -16.91 -15.20
N GLN A 142 8.93 -17.45 -15.57
CA GLN A 142 7.90 -16.72 -16.32
C GLN A 142 7.40 -15.48 -15.54
N PHE A 143 7.30 -15.54 -14.22
CA PHE A 143 6.88 -14.42 -13.37
C PHE A 143 7.86 -13.27 -13.45
N GLN A 144 9.15 -13.58 -13.29
CA GLN A 144 10.20 -12.57 -13.34
C GLN A 144 10.30 -11.93 -14.72
N ARG A 145 10.19 -12.73 -15.80
CA ARG A 145 10.24 -12.22 -17.17
C ARG A 145 9.05 -11.32 -17.49
N LEU A 146 7.83 -11.73 -17.12
CA LEU A 146 6.62 -10.96 -17.41
C LEU A 146 6.58 -9.64 -16.63
N PHE A 147 7.06 -9.64 -15.38
CA PHE A 147 7.22 -8.40 -14.64
C PHE A 147 8.21 -7.44 -15.32
N ARG A 148 9.37 -7.94 -15.77
CA ARG A 148 10.37 -7.12 -16.48
C ARG A 148 9.83 -6.55 -17.78
N SER A 149 9.02 -7.31 -18.53
CA SER A 149 8.42 -6.85 -19.80
C SER A 149 7.29 -5.84 -19.61
N PHE A 150 6.64 -5.82 -18.44
CA PHE A 150 5.52 -4.91 -18.20
C PHE A 150 5.95 -3.43 -18.11
N GLY A 151 7.22 -3.18 -17.81
CA GLY A 151 7.78 -1.82 -17.74
C GLY A 151 7.10 -0.93 -16.69
N ARG A 152 7.61 0.30 -16.52
CA ARG A 152 7.04 1.30 -15.58
C ARG A 152 5.76 1.97 -16.11
N GLY A 153 5.29 1.62 -17.30
CA GLY A 153 4.32 2.42 -18.07
C GLY A 153 2.85 2.22 -17.71
N GLY A 154 2.45 1.06 -17.18
CA GLY A 154 1.02 0.74 -17.01
C GLY A 154 0.32 1.52 -15.90
N PHE A 155 1.01 1.78 -14.79
CA PHE A 155 0.42 2.37 -13.59
C PHE A 155 1.34 3.39 -12.89
N PRO A 156 1.52 4.60 -13.47
CA PRO A 156 2.49 5.58 -12.97
C PRO A 156 2.32 5.96 -11.49
N ILE A 157 1.08 6.07 -11.00
CA ILE A 157 0.77 6.43 -9.60
C ILE A 157 1.34 5.42 -8.60
N PHE A 158 1.45 4.15 -9.00
CA PHE A 158 1.90 3.05 -8.15
C PHE A 158 3.19 2.39 -8.67
N ALA A 159 3.87 3.01 -9.65
CA ALA A 159 5.02 2.37 -10.30
C ALA A 159 6.13 2.06 -9.29
N ASP A 160 6.45 3.00 -8.41
CA ASP A 160 7.45 2.80 -7.36
C ASP A 160 6.99 1.75 -6.34
N ASP A 161 5.72 1.76 -5.94
CA ASP A 161 5.13 0.81 -4.99
C ASP A 161 5.17 -0.62 -5.55
N ILE A 162 4.85 -0.79 -6.83
CA ILE A 162 4.91 -2.07 -7.56
C ILE A 162 6.35 -2.58 -7.63
N MET A 163 7.29 -1.70 -7.96
CA MET A 163 8.72 -2.03 -8.03
C MET A 163 9.28 -2.41 -6.66
N GLU A 164 8.92 -1.69 -5.61
CA GLU A 164 9.35 -1.97 -4.23
C GLU A 164 8.76 -3.29 -3.73
N ALA A 165 7.47 -3.54 -3.99
CA ALA A 165 6.80 -4.81 -3.65
C ALA A 165 7.48 -6.00 -4.34
N PHE A 166 7.80 -5.88 -5.64
CA PHE A 166 8.53 -6.90 -6.38
C PHE A 166 9.93 -7.16 -5.80
N LYS A 167 10.71 -6.10 -5.54
CA LYS A 167 12.04 -6.22 -4.93
C LYS A 167 11.99 -6.91 -3.57
N HIS A 168 11.03 -6.55 -2.73
CA HIS A 168 10.87 -7.15 -1.41
C HIS A 168 10.48 -8.63 -1.49
N ALA A 169 9.57 -8.99 -2.39
CA ALA A 169 9.20 -10.39 -2.58
C ALA A 169 10.36 -11.22 -3.15
N ARG A 170 11.19 -10.64 -4.04
CA ARG A 170 12.38 -11.31 -4.57
C ARG A 170 13.43 -11.55 -3.47
N LYS A 171 13.73 -10.52 -2.67
CA LYS A 171 14.68 -10.65 -1.55
C LYS A 171 14.21 -11.70 -0.53
N TYR A 172 12.90 -11.75 -0.26
CA TYR A 172 12.33 -12.77 0.61
C TYR A 172 12.45 -14.18 0.01
N TYR A 173 12.24 -14.32 -1.30
CA TYR A 173 12.44 -15.59 -2.01
C TYR A 173 13.91 -16.05 -1.98
N GLU A 174 14.86 -15.16 -2.28
CA GLU A 174 16.30 -15.45 -2.22
C GLU A 174 16.66 -15.97 -0.82
N SER A 175 16.25 -15.27 0.24
CA SER A 175 16.46 -15.72 1.63
C SER A 175 15.79 -17.06 1.97
N MET A 176 14.67 -17.43 1.34
CA MET A 176 14.05 -18.75 1.53
C MET A 176 14.87 -19.85 0.85
N MET A 177 15.44 -19.57 -0.33
CA MET A 177 16.27 -20.54 -1.05
C MET A 177 17.59 -20.79 -0.30
N ASP A 178 18.22 -19.74 0.22
CA ASP A 178 19.45 -19.86 1.03
C ASP A 178 19.19 -20.75 2.27
N GLN A 179 18.02 -20.62 2.90
CA GLN A 179 17.62 -21.48 4.01
C GLN A 179 17.37 -22.93 3.59
N GLU A 180 16.77 -23.16 2.42
CA GLU A 180 16.56 -24.52 1.88
C GLU A 180 17.90 -25.19 1.57
N GLU A 181 18.86 -24.47 0.97
CA GLU A 181 20.21 -24.97 0.66
C GLU A 181 20.97 -25.38 1.93
N LEU A 182 20.97 -24.55 2.97
CA LEU A 182 21.58 -24.88 4.27
C LEU A 182 20.98 -26.13 4.93
N ILE A 183 19.69 -26.42 4.71
CA ILE A 183 19.04 -27.63 5.22
C ILE A 183 19.53 -28.86 4.45
N TYR A 184 19.69 -28.75 3.13
CA TYR A 184 20.21 -29.83 2.30
C TYR A 184 21.69 -30.13 2.57
N GLU A 185 22.50 -29.11 2.86
CA GLU A 185 23.92 -29.30 3.20
C GLU A 185 24.15 -29.89 4.60
N ALA A 186 23.15 -29.80 5.49
CA ALA A 186 23.21 -30.31 6.86
C ALA A 186 22.59 -31.72 7.04
N ALA A 187 22.05 -32.33 5.98
CA ALA A 187 21.39 -33.63 5.97
C ALA A 187 22.23 -34.70 5.26
#